data_AF-A0A1M7HZU0-F1
#
_entry.id   AF-A0A1M7HZU0-F1
#
_cell.length_a   1.000
_cell.length_b   1.000
_cell.length_c   1.000
_cell.angle_alpha   90.00
_cell.angle_beta   90.00
_cell.angle_gamma   90.00
#
_symmetry.space_group_name_H-M   'P 1'
#
loop_
_entity.id
_entity.type
_entity.pdbx_description
1 polymer ?
#
loop_
_entity_poly.entity_id
_entity_poly.type
_entity_poly.pdbx_seq_one_letter_code
_entity_poly.pdbx_strand_id
1 'polypeptide(L)' 'MARSLSIIGFVALAIGLLWIGQGTGAIAWPRSSFMINQLQWAGYGALLGAIGLILIWQGNR' A
#
# COMPACT_ATOMS: atom_id res chain seq x y z
N MET A 1 -13.12 9.55 15.94
CA MET A 1 -13.29 8.72 14.72
C MET A 1 -12.36 9.19 13.60
N ALA A 2 -12.34 10.47 13.25
CA ALA A 2 -11.48 11.04 12.20
C ALA A 2 -9.99 10.63 12.29
N ARG A 3 -9.39 10.74 13.49
CA ARG A 3 -7.98 10.36 13.72
C ARG A 3 -7.67 8.88 13.46
N SER A 4 -8.61 7.98 13.75
CA SER A 4 -8.44 6.53 13.53
C SER A 4 -8.47 6.19 12.03
N LEU A 5 -9.32 6.88 11.26
CA LEU A 5 -9.41 6.72 9.80
C LEU A 5 -8.10 7.16 9.11
N SER A 6 -7.50 8.26 9.56
CA SER A 6 -6.21 8.70 9.03
C SER A 6 -5.08 7.70 9.32
N ILE A 7 -5.03 7.14 10.53
CA ILE A 7 -4.01 6.12 10.89
C ILE A 7 -4.17 4.88 10.01
N ILE A 8 -5.41 4.38 9.85
CA ILE A 8 -5.69 3.23 8.98
C ILE A 8 -5.31 3.55 7.53
N GLY A 9 -5.62 4.75 7.06
CA GLY A 9 -5.25 5.19 5.72
C GLY A 9 -3.74 5.25 5.50
N PHE A 10 -2.96 5.73 6.48
CA PHE A 10 -1.49 5.71 6.42
C PHE A 10 -0.92 4.29 6.38
N VAL A 11 -1.48 3.37 7.18
CA VAL A 11 -1.05 1.97 7.17
C VAL A 11 -1.37 1.32 5.83
N ALA A 12 -2.58 1.53 5.29
CA ALA A 12 -2.97 1.03 3.98
C ALA A 12 -2.07 1.59 2.86
N LEU A 13 -1.75 2.88 2.91
CA LEU A 13 -0.83 3.52 1.99
C LEU A 13 0.56 2.87 2.04
N ALA A 14 1.11 2.68 3.24
CA ALA A 14 2.43 2.09 3.41
C ALA A 14 2.49 0.66 2.88
N ILE A 15 1.47 -0.16 3.17
CA ILE A 15 1.38 -1.53 2.66
C ILE A 15 1.22 -1.53 1.13
N GLY A 16 0.40 -0.64 0.58
CA GLY A 16 0.22 -0.50 -0.86
C GLY A 16 1.51 -0.16 -1.58
N LEU A 17 2.28 0.80 -1.06
CA LEU A 17 3.59 1.18 -1.58
C LEU A 17 4.60 0.03 -1.49
N LEU A 18 4.60 -0.73 -0.40
CA LEU A 18 5.45 -1.92 -0.26
C LEU A 18 5.11 -2.95 -1.34
N TRP A 19 3.83 -3.23 -1.58
CA TRP A 19 3.41 -4.19 -2.61
C TRP A 19 3.74 -3.71 -4.03
N ILE A 20 3.64 -2.41 -4.30
CA ILE A 20 4.16 -1.81 -5.55
C ILE A 20 5.65 -2.06 -5.68
N GLY A 21 6.43 -1.78 -4.63
CA GLY A 21 7.87 -2.03 -4.62
C GLY A 21 8.22 -3.50 -4.86
N GLN A 22 7.49 -4.43 -4.24
CA GLN A 22 7.67 -5.87 -4.46
C GLN A 22 7.30 -6.27 -5.89
N GLY A 23 6.11 -5.90 -6.35
CA GLY A 23 5.61 -6.28 -7.67
C GLY A 23 6.43 -5.72 -8.82
N THR A 24 7.05 -4.55 -8.63
CA THR A 24 7.99 -3.93 -9.59
C THR A 24 9.42 -4.45 -9.47
N GLY A 25 9.73 -5.23 -8.43
CA GLY A 25 11.09 -5.68 -8.14
C GLY A 25 12.01 -4.60 -7.55
N ALA A 26 11.52 -3.36 -7.35
CA ALA A 26 12.27 -2.28 -6.73
C ALA A 26 12.60 -2.57 -5.24
N ILE A 27 11.71 -3.31 -4.56
CA ILE A 27 11.90 -3.79 -3.20
C ILE A 27 11.87 -5.31 -3.25
N ALA A 28 13.00 -5.97 -3.02
CA ALA A 28 13.11 -7.43 -3.03
C ALA A 28 13.26 -7.98 -1.59
N TRP A 29 12.30 -7.67 -0.73
CA TRP A 29 12.33 -8.04 0.69
C TRP A 29 10.96 -8.47 1.25
N PRO A 30 10.83 -9.61 1.93
CA PRO A 30 11.84 -10.66 2.11
C PRO A 30 12.20 -11.31 0.77
N ARG A 31 13.46 -11.73 0.58
CA ARG A 31 13.92 -12.27 -0.71
C ARG A 31 13.19 -13.57 -1.13
N SER A 32 12.59 -14.27 -0.18
CA SER A 32 11.71 -15.43 -0.41
C SER A 32 10.25 -15.06 -0.69
N SER A 33 9.92 -13.77 -0.79
CA SER A 33 8.56 -13.30 -1.04
C SER A 33 8.12 -13.68 -2.45
N PHE A 34 6.99 -14.37 -2.53
CA PHE A 34 6.32 -14.74 -3.78
C PHE A 34 5.80 -13.52 -4.57
N MET A 35 5.84 -12.33 -3.97
CA MET A 35 5.33 -11.09 -4.56
C MET A 35 6.38 -10.37 -5.42
N ILE A 36 7.66 -10.73 -5.29
CA ILE A 36 8.75 -10.02 -5.94
C ILE A 36 8.70 -10.23 -7.46
N ASN A 37 8.83 -9.13 -8.21
CA ASN A 37 8.87 -9.11 -9.67
C ASN A 37 7.60 -9.68 -10.33
N GLN A 38 6.47 -9.52 -9.64
CA GLN A 38 5.15 -9.96 -10.11
C GLN A 38 4.20 -8.76 -10.18
N LEU A 39 3.97 -8.24 -11.40
CA LEU A 39 3.21 -7.01 -11.66
C LEU A 39 1.79 -7.00 -11.07
N GLN A 40 1.17 -8.16 -10.91
CA GLN A 40 -0.13 -8.28 -10.23
C GLN A 40 -0.13 -7.67 -8.82
N TRP A 41 0.98 -7.83 -8.07
CA TRP A 41 1.13 -7.24 -6.74
C TRP A 41 1.31 -5.73 -6.79
N ALA A 42 1.92 -5.21 -7.86
CA ALA A 42 1.96 -3.77 -8.08
C ALA A 42 0.57 -3.19 -8.35
N GLY A 43 -0.27 -3.91 -9.10
CA GLY A 43 -1.69 -3.55 -9.29
C GLY A 43 -2.48 -3.53 -7.98
N TYR A 44 -2.36 -4.59 -7.17
CA TYR A 44 -3.03 -4.64 -5.86
C TYR A 44 -2.51 -3.56 -4.90
N GLY A 45 -1.20 -3.31 -4.89
CA GLY A 45 -0.59 -2.27 -4.08
C GLY A 45 -1.06 -0.86 -4.47
N ALA A 46 -1.21 -0.59 -5.77
CA ALA A 46 -1.76 0.68 -6.26
C ALA A 46 -3.21 0.90 -5.80
N LEU A 47 -4.05 -0.13 -5.87
CA LEU A 47 -5.42 -0.06 -5.39
C LEU A 47 -5.49 0.18 -3.87
N LEU A 48 -4.70 -0.56 -3.09
CA LEU A 48 -4.66 -0.41 -1.65
C LEU A 48 -4.12 0.96 -1.24
N GLY A 49 -3.08 1.45 -1.92
CA GLY A 49 -2.54 2.78 -1.72
C GLY A 49 -3.55 3.88 -2.00
N ALA A 50 -4.32 3.76 -3.10
CA ALA A 50 -5.39 4.69 -3.43
C ALA A 50 -6.50 4.72 -2.36
N ILE A 51 -6.93 3.56 -1.85
CA ILE A 51 -7.89 3.48 -0.74
C ILE A 51 -7.31 4.13 0.51
N GLY A 52 -6.03 3.91 0.81
CA GLY A 52 -5.33 4.55 1.92
C GLY A 52 -5.37 6.08 1.83
N LEU A 53 -5.11 6.66 0.65
CA LEU A 53 -5.21 8.11 0.41
C LEU A 53 -6.63 8.63 0.64
N ILE A 54 -7.65 7.91 0.16
CA ILE A 54 -9.05 8.29 0.35
C ILE A 54 -9.40 8.32 1.85
N LEU A 55 -8.96 7.33 2.61
CA LEU A 55 -9.18 7.25 4.05
C LEU A 55 -8.46 8.38 4.81
N ILE A 56 -7.21 8.69 4.43
CA ILE A 56 -6.47 9.84 5.00
C ILE A 56 -7.23 11.13 4.75
N TRP A 57 -7.69 11.35 3.52
CA TRP A 57 -8.41 12.55 3.13
C TRP A 57 -9.73 12.70 3.88
N GLN A 58 -10.49 11.62 4.04
CA GLN A 58 -11.74 11.62 4.81
C GLN A 58 -11.51 11.82 6.31
N GLY A 59 -10.42 11.29 6.87
CA GLY A 59 -10.07 11.49 8.28
C GLY A 59 -9.50 12.88 8.60
N ASN A 60 -9.12 13.65 7.58
CA ASN A 60 -8.59 15.00 7.70
C ASN A 60 -9.61 16.11 7.34
N ARG A 61 -10.85 15.74 7.03
CA ARG A 61 -12.01 16.63 6.94
C ARG A 61 -12.73 16.70 8.28
#